data_AF-A0A9K3MZT9-F1
#
_entry.id   AF-A0A9K3MZT9-F1
#
_cell.length_a   1.000
_cell.length_b   1.000
_cell.length_c   1.000
_cell.angle_alpha   90.00
_cell.angle_beta   90.00
_cell.angle_gamma   90.00
#
_symmetry.space_group_name_H-M   'P 1'
#
loop_
_entity.id
_entity.type
_entity.pdbx_description
1 polymer ?
#
loop_
_entity_poly.entity_id
_entity_poly.type
_entity_poly.pdbx_seq_one_letter_code
_entity_poly.pdbx_strand_id
1 'polypeptide(L)'
;MIFTLSKLSGHAGVRFGWAIIKDKDVYEKVLNYISYAGSAWDELEHIRQAIGFLNFAKSLLDVRKSLSEFWRDCPIMLTVADMGISKDTQLRVLKLLKVVTEKDGKPLFEFAYNKMKDRWDRLTSIFSKSTRFSIQKRHPLHCNFYNETRLPSPAYAWVKCEREEDDDCGAVLEASKIVGRSGSSFSAKNRYTRLSLIKSQDDFEMLMQRLTELVSLENGSVETM
;
A
#
# COMPACT_ATOMS: atom_id res chain seq x y z
N MET A 1 18.19 0.47 -2.65
CA MET A 1 16.91 0.67 -3.38
C MET A 1 15.90 -0.36 -2.88
N ILE A 2 14.62 -0.01 -2.72
CA ILE A 2 13.57 -0.90 -2.19
C ILE A 2 12.44 -1.01 -3.20
N PHE A 3 11.92 -2.22 -3.40
CA PHE A 3 10.85 -2.52 -4.35
C PHE A 3 9.83 -3.49 -3.74
N THR A 4 8.61 -3.54 -4.29
CA THR A 4 7.57 -4.48 -3.86
C THR A 4 6.68 -4.93 -5.02
N LEU A 5 6.29 -6.21 -4.99
CA LEU A 5 5.27 -6.73 -5.92
C LEU A 5 3.91 -6.05 -5.75
N SER A 6 3.64 -5.51 -4.56
CA SER A 6 2.35 -4.88 -4.24
C SER A 6 1.99 -3.72 -5.16
N LYS A 7 3.00 -3.05 -5.72
CA LYS A 7 2.83 -1.87 -6.59
C LYS A 7 3.32 -2.13 -8.01
N LEU A 8 4.19 -3.12 -8.22
CA LEU A 8 4.64 -3.55 -9.53
C LEU A 8 3.56 -4.35 -10.29
N SER A 9 2.98 -5.36 -9.65
CA SER A 9 2.04 -6.30 -10.30
C SER A 9 0.68 -6.39 -9.59
N GLY A 10 0.41 -5.52 -8.62
CA GLY A 10 -0.84 -5.50 -7.85
C GLY A 10 -0.99 -6.63 -6.81
N HIS A 11 0.03 -7.47 -6.62
CA HIS A 11 -0.01 -8.63 -5.73
C HIS A 11 0.26 -8.26 -4.26
N ALA A 12 -0.52 -7.32 -3.71
CA ALA A 12 -0.32 -6.80 -2.35
C ALA A 12 -0.47 -7.86 -1.24
N GLY A 13 -1.30 -8.88 -1.46
CA GLY A 13 -1.49 -9.99 -0.52
C GLY A 13 -0.30 -10.96 -0.44
N VAL A 14 0.64 -10.90 -1.40
CA VAL A 14 1.83 -11.77 -1.41
C VAL A 14 2.89 -11.29 -0.40
N ARG A 15 2.79 -10.03 0.07
CA ARG A 15 3.68 -9.43 1.08
C ARG A 15 5.17 -9.57 0.75
N PHE A 16 5.51 -9.53 -0.55
CA PHE A 16 6.89 -9.66 -1.02
C PHE A 16 7.47 -8.32 -1.47
N GLY A 17 8.66 -8.04 -0.98
CA GLY A 17 9.50 -6.92 -1.40
C GLY A 17 10.97 -7.32 -1.38
N TRP A 18 11.80 -6.54 -2.05
CA TRP A 18 13.24 -6.77 -2.09
C TRP A 18 14.00 -5.45 -2.00
N ALA A 19 15.23 -5.53 -1.51
CA ALA A 19 16.15 -4.42 -1.44
C ALA A 19 17.44 -4.73 -2.21
N ILE A 20 17.92 -3.78 -2.99
CA ILE A 20 19.26 -3.80 -3.57
C ILE A 20 20.13 -2.93 -2.67
N ILE A 21 21.04 -3.58 -1.94
CA ILE A 21 21.93 -2.97 -0.95
C ILE A 21 23.36 -3.08 -1.48
N LYS A 22 24.06 -1.94 -1.56
CA LYS A 22 25.46 -1.90 -2.02
C LYS A 22 26.45 -2.06 -0.88
N ASP A 23 26.14 -1.46 0.26
CA ASP A 23 26.98 -1.44 1.44
C ASP A 23 26.86 -2.78 2.19
N LYS A 24 28.00 -3.42 2.43
CA LYS A 24 28.04 -4.73 3.09
C LYS A 24 27.57 -4.66 4.55
N ASP A 25 27.97 -3.64 5.30
CA ASP A 25 27.61 -3.52 6.71
C ASP A 25 26.09 -3.31 6.88
N VAL A 26 25.48 -2.57 5.95
CA VAL A 26 24.02 -2.42 5.90
C VAL A 26 23.36 -3.75 5.51
N TYR A 27 23.92 -4.48 4.54
CA TYR A 27 23.39 -5.78 4.12
C TYR A 27 23.38 -6.79 5.27
N GLU A 28 24.49 -6.92 6.01
CA GLU A 28 24.59 -7.83 7.15
C GLU A 28 23.62 -7.45 8.28
N LYS A 29 23.45 -6.16 8.56
CA LYS A 29 22.43 -5.69 9.52
C LYS A 29 21.02 -6.07 9.10
N VAL A 30 20.69 -5.95 7.81
CA VAL A 30 19.37 -6.36 7.28
C VAL A 30 19.20 -7.87 7.33
N LEU A 31 20.23 -8.66 6.98
CA LEU A 31 20.20 -10.10 7.11
C LEU A 31 19.97 -10.54 8.55
N ASN A 32 20.73 -9.96 9.50
CA ASN A 32 20.58 -10.22 10.92
C ASN A 32 19.17 -9.88 11.39
N TYR A 33 18.62 -8.75 10.97
CA TYR A 33 17.23 -8.40 11.30
C TYR A 33 16.24 -9.47 10.81
N ILE A 34 16.42 -10.02 9.61
CA ILE A 34 15.55 -11.06 9.04
C ILE A 34 15.78 -12.45 9.70
N SER A 35 17.00 -12.74 10.18
CA SER A 35 17.36 -14.05 10.74
C SER A 35 17.11 -14.19 12.24
N TYR A 36 17.30 -13.11 13.02
CA TYR A 36 17.19 -13.12 14.50
C TYR A 36 15.77 -13.41 15.03
N ALA A 37 14.80 -13.58 14.15
CA ALA A 37 13.50 -14.10 14.53
C ALA A 37 13.44 -15.58 14.87
N GLY A 38 14.50 -16.34 14.59
CA GLY A 38 14.57 -17.78 14.90
C GLY A 38 15.23 -18.10 16.24
N SER A 39 16.18 -17.29 16.70
CA SER A 39 17.06 -17.68 17.80
C SER A 39 16.41 -17.60 19.20
N ALA A 40 15.27 -16.92 19.35
CA ALA A 40 14.51 -16.94 20.60
C ALA A 40 13.81 -18.29 20.85
N TRP A 41 13.70 -19.15 19.83
CA TRP A 41 13.18 -20.51 19.96
C TRP A 41 14.28 -21.54 20.27
N ASP A 42 15.51 -21.30 19.83
CA ASP A 42 16.64 -22.21 20.07
C ASP A 42 17.06 -22.26 21.56
N GLU A 43 16.92 -21.15 22.32
CA GLU A 43 17.15 -21.16 23.77
C GLU A 43 16.05 -21.91 24.56
N LEU A 44 14.84 -22.03 24.01
CA LEU A 44 13.73 -22.76 24.64
C LEU A 44 13.70 -24.25 24.30
N GLU A 45 14.40 -24.68 23.26
CA GLU A 45 14.48 -26.09 22.87
C GLU A 45 15.30 -26.91 23.87
N HIS A 46 16.31 -26.28 24.50
CA HIS A 46 17.03 -26.87 25.64
C HIS A 46 16.14 -27.06 26.89
N ILE A 47 15.12 -26.21 27.09
CA ILE A 47 14.15 -26.37 28.19
C ILE A 47 13.09 -27.44 27.85
N ARG A 48 12.71 -27.56 26.56
CA ARG A 48 11.77 -28.61 26.11
C ARG A 48 12.35 -30.02 26.23
N GLN A 49 13.64 -30.22 25.97
CA GLN A 49 14.26 -31.53 26.20
C GLN A 49 14.33 -31.91 27.69
N ALA A 50 14.38 -30.93 28.60
CA ALA A 50 14.32 -31.18 30.05
C ALA A 50 12.90 -31.51 30.55
N ILE A 51 11.85 -30.95 29.93
CA ILE A 51 10.45 -31.18 30.34
C ILE A 51 9.83 -32.41 29.63
N GLY A 52 10.38 -32.82 28.49
CA GLY A 52 9.94 -34.01 27.73
C GLY A 52 10.11 -35.36 28.43
N PHE A 53 10.82 -35.40 29.56
CA PHE A 53 11.04 -36.64 30.34
C PHE A 53 10.04 -36.88 31.47
N LEU A 54 9.09 -35.96 31.74
CA LEU A 54 8.22 -36.08 32.94
C LEU A 54 6.71 -36.19 32.71
N ASN A 55 6.18 -36.11 31.48
CA ASN A 55 4.72 -36.13 31.29
C ASN A 55 4.21 -37.08 30.19
N PHE A 56 4.70 -38.32 30.17
CA PHE A 56 4.01 -39.41 29.45
C PHE A 56 2.79 -39.97 30.22
N ALA A 57 2.38 -39.39 31.35
CA ALA A 57 1.22 -39.88 32.09
C ALA A 57 0.47 -38.77 32.85
N LYS A 58 -0.48 -38.10 32.19
CA LYS A 58 -1.86 -37.90 32.71
C LYS A 58 -2.69 -36.98 31.81
N SER A 59 -3.84 -37.51 31.40
CA SER A 59 -5.13 -36.80 31.29
C SER A 59 -5.31 -35.76 30.18
N LEU A 60 -6.00 -36.21 29.11
CA LEU A 60 -6.53 -35.44 27.97
C LEU A 60 -7.64 -34.42 28.30
N LEU A 61 -7.77 -33.96 29.55
CA LEU A 61 -8.81 -33.00 29.96
C LEU A 61 -8.28 -31.65 30.48
N ASP A 62 -6.97 -31.49 30.72
CA ASP A 62 -6.39 -30.21 31.17
C ASP A 62 -5.92 -29.29 30.03
N VAL A 63 -5.80 -29.82 28.80
CA VAL A 63 -5.29 -29.06 27.64
C VAL A 63 -6.20 -27.89 27.26
N ARG A 64 -7.52 -28.02 27.50
CA ARG A 64 -8.50 -26.98 27.11
C ARG A 64 -8.50 -25.77 28.05
N LYS A 65 -8.15 -25.94 29.32
CA LYS A 65 -8.09 -24.84 30.30
C LYS A 65 -6.79 -24.05 30.18
N SER A 66 -5.66 -24.76 30.06
CA SER A 66 -4.32 -24.15 29.93
C SER A 66 -4.18 -23.28 28.69
N LEU A 67 -4.77 -23.68 27.55
CA LEU A 67 -4.74 -22.85 26.34
C LEU A 67 -5.42 -21.48 26.54
N SER A 68 -6.48 -21.38 27.33
CA SER A 68 -7.20 -20.11 27.51
C SER A 68 -6.51 -19.12 28.46
N GLU A 69 -5.58 -19.60 29.28
CA GLU A 69 -4.75 -18.79 30.19
C GLU A 69 -3.39 -18.45 29.56
N PHE A 70 -2.83 -19.35 28.73
CA PHE A 70 -1.58 -19.11 27.98
C PHE A 70 -1.67 -17.93 26.99
N TRP A 71 -2.86 -17.64 26.47
CA TRP A 71 -3.08 -16.49 25.58
C TRP A 71 -3.29 -15.15 26.30
N ARG A 72 -3.44 -15.13 27.64
CA ARG A 72 -3.69 -13.86 28.38
C ARG A 72 -2.41 -13.15 28.83
N ASP A 73 -1.32 -13.87 29.01
CA ASP A 73 -0.04 -13.32 29.49
C ASP A 73 1.07 -13.39 28.44
N CYS A 74 0.77 -13.02 27.20
CA CYS A 74 1.80 -12.83 26.18
C CYS A 74 2.06 -11.33 25.96
N PRO A 75 2.94 -10.68 26.75
CA PRO A 75 3.39 -9.32 26.50
C PRO A 75 4.39 -9.22 25.33
N ILE A 76 4.57 -10.28 24.53
CA ILE A 76 5.43 -10.26 23.35
C ILE A 76 4.56 -10.02 22.11
N MET A 77 4.07 -8.79 21.99
CA MET A 77 3.59 -8.29 20.71
C MET A 77 4.80 -8.06 19.80
N LEU A 78 5.00 -8.98 18.85
CA LEU A 78 5.73 -8.81 17.59
C LEU A 78 7.00 -7.93 17.63
N THR A 79 8.13 -8.48 18.05
CA THR A 79 9.47 -7.90 17.81
C THR A 79 10.42 -8.89 17.14
N VAL A 80 9.86 -9.78 16.32
CA VAL A 80 10.54 -10.89 15.67
C VAL A 80 10.20 -10.77 14.18
N ALA A 81 11.14 -10.34 13.35
CA ALA A 81 10.91 -10.24 11.90
C ALA A 81 10.96 -11.63 11.28
N ASP A 82 9.81 -12.19 10.86
CA ASP A 82 9.63 -13.52 10.23
C ASP A 82 10.92 -14.19 9.73
N MET A 83 11.22 -15.42 10.21
CA MET A 83 12.39 -16.26 9.89
C MET A 83 12.59 -16.51 8.38
N GLY A 84 12.91 -15.46 7.63
CA GLY A 84 12.82 -15.42 6.18
C GLY A 84 11.41 -15.41 5.61
N ILE A 85 11.34 -15.52 4.27
CA ILE A 85 10.11 -15.48 3.49
C ILE A 85 9.66 -16.91 3.16
N SER A 86 8.37 -17.21 3.28
CA SER A 86 7.79 -18.50 2.89
C SER A 86 8.23 -18.94 1.48
N LYS A 87 8.57 -20.23 1.34
CA LYS A 87 8.98 -20.82 0.06
C LYS A 87 7.86 -20.80 -0.98
N ASP A 88 6.59 -20.90 -0.55
CA ASP A 88 5.44 -20.75 -1.45
C ASP A 88 5.35 -19.34 -2.01
N THR A 89 5.60 -18.33 -1.16
CA THR A 89 5.69 -16.93 -1.59
C THR A 89 6.82 -16.76 -2.59
N GLN A 90 8.02 -17.28 -2.32
CA GLN A 90 9.16 -17.24 -3.24
C GLN A 90 8.83 -17.89 -4.60
N LEU A 91 8.20 -19.06 -4.59
CA LEU A 91 7.80 -19.78 -5.81
C LEU A 91 6.75 -19.02 -6.62
N ARG A 92 5.73 -18.46 -5.96
CA ARG A 92 4.71 -17.63 -6.63
C ARG A 92 5.32 -16.36 -7.22
N VAL A 93 6.19 -15.69 -6.47
CA VAL A 93 6.92 -14.50 -6.93
C VAL A 93 7.74 -14.83 -8.17
N LEU A 94 8.48 -15.94 -8.16
CA LEU A 94 9.30 -16.36 -9.30
C LEU A 94 8.46 -16.56 -10.56
N LYS A 95 7.32 -17.25 -10.44
CA LYS A 95 6.38 -17.45 -11.57
C LYS A 95 5.83 -16.12 -12.09
N LEU A 96 5.45 -15.21 -11.20
CA LEU A 96 4.95 -13.88 -11.58
C LEU A 96 6.04 -13.06 -12.28
N LEU A 97 7.23 -12.97 -11.69
CA LEU A 97 8.33 -12.20 -12.26
C LEU A 97 8.73 -12.73 -13.64
N LYS A 98 8.73 -14.06 -13.84
CA LYS A 98 8.98 -14.67 -15.14
C LYS A 98 8.05 -14.10 -16.21
N VAL A 99 6.74 -14.07 -15.93
CA VAL A 99 5.72 -13.51 -16.84
C VAL A 99 5.91 -11.99 -17.01
N VAL A 100 6.16 -11.27 -15.91
CA VAL A 100 6.37 -9.80 -15.94
C VAL A 100 7.59 -9.42 -16.79
N THR A 101 8.62 -10.26 -16.85
CA THR A 101 9.82 -10.00 -17.65
C THR A 101 9.71 -10.43 -19.11
N GLU A 102 8.62 -11.11 -19.52
CA GLU A 102 8.41 -11.47 -20.92
C GLU A 102 8.33 -10.22 -21.80
N LYS A 103 8.94 -10.29 -22.99
CA LYS A 103 8.99 -9.16 -23.94
C LYS A 103 9.49 -7.86 -23.27
N ASP A 104 10.54 -7.97 -22.46
CA ASP A 104 11.14 -6.89 -21.67
C ASP A 104 10.17 -6.20 -20.69
N GLY A 105 9.04 -6.85 -20.36
CA GLY A 105 7.97 -6.31 -19.53
C GLY A 105 7.14 -5.20 -20.18
N LYS A 106 7.38 -4.90 -21.47
CA LYS A 106 6.64 -3.89 -22.22
C LYS A 106 5.11 -4.07 -22.14
N PRO A 107 4.55 -5.31 -22.26
CA PRO A 107 3.09 -5.48 -22.21
C PRO A 107 2.46 -5.02 -20.90
N LEU A 108 3.07 -5.36 -19.75
CA LEU A 108 2.55 -4.95 -18.44
C LEU A 108 2.63 -3.44 -18.26
N PHE A 109 3.79 -2.85 -18.59
CA PHE A 109 4.01 -1.42 -18.38
C PHE A 109 3.21 -0.55 -19.34
N GLU A 110 2.94 -1.04 -20.56
CA GLU A 110 2.12 -0.34 -21.54
C GLU A 110 0.65 -0.35 -21.11
N PHE A 111 0.15 -1.52 -20.70
CA PHE A 111 -1.16 -1.64 -20.08
C PHE A 111 -1.32 -0.70 -18.88
N ALA A 112 -0.36 -0.73 -17.95
CA ALA A 112 -0.41 0.09 -16.74
C ALA A 112 -0.37 1.59 -17.05
N TYR A 113 0.50 2.01 -17.98
CA TYR A 113 0.62 3.40 -18.39
C TYR A 113 -0.67 3.90 -19.05
N ASN A 114 -1.21 3.16 -20.02
CA ASN A 114 -2.44 3.54 -20.72
C ASN A 114 -3.63 3.60 -19.76
N LYS A 115 -3.76 2.63 -18.85
CA LYS A 115 -4.84 2.61 -17.86
C LYS A 115 -4.75 3.80 -16.91
N MET A 116 -3.55 4.12 -16.41
CA MET A 116 -3.37 5.24 -15.50
C MET A 116 -3.48 6.59 -16.22
N LYS A 117 -3.04 6.69 -17.48
CA LYS A 117 -3.22 7.88 -18.31
C LYS A 117 -4.70 8.22 -18.48
N ASP A 118 -5.53 7.24 -18.89
CA ASP A 118 -6.98 7.41 -18.98
C ASP A 118 -7.60 7.92 -17.67
N ARG A 119 -7.25 7.28 -16.54
CA ARG A 119 -7.72 7.70 -15.21
C ARG A 119 -7.35 9.15 -14.90
N TRP A 120 -6.12 9.54 -15.22
CA TRP A 120 -5.62 10.90 -15.00
C TRP A 120 -6.27 11.93 -15.90
N ASP A 121 -6.51 11.61 -17.17
CA ASP A 121 -7.12 12.52 -18.14
C ASP A 121 -8.57 12.80 -17.75
N ARG A 122 -9.32 11.76 -17.37
CA ARG A 122 -10.69 11.90 -16.86
C ARG A 122 -10.73 12.70 -15.54
N LEU A 123 -9.82 12.40 -14.60
CA LEU A 123 -9.74 13.10 -13.31
C LEU A 123 -9.45 14.60 -13.50
N THR A 124 -8.46 14.91 -14.35
CA THR A 124 -8.06 16.30 -14.64
C THR A 124 -9.22 17.07 -15.27
N SER A 125 -10.00 16.44 -16.15
CA SER A 125 -11.18 17.03 -16.80
C SER A 125 -12.30 17.40 -15.82
N ILE A 126 -12.48 16.64 -14.72
CA ILE A 126 -13.43 17.02 -13.66
C ILE A 126 -12.90 18.24 -12.90
N PHE A 127 -11.66 18.17 -12.41
CA PHE A 127 -11.10 19.23 -11.57
C PHE A 127 -10.90 20.55 -12.32
N SER A 128 -10.70 20.53 -13.64
CA SER A 128 -10.61 21.76 -14.44
C SER A 128 -11.91 22.57 -14.48
N LYS A 129 -13.04 22.00 -14.06
CA LYS A 129 -14.35 22.67 -14.00
C LYS A 129 -14.65 23.31 -12.64
N SER A 130 -13.73 23.17 -11.68
CA SER A 130 -13.88 23.66 -10.30
C SER A 130 -12.76 24.63 -9.97
N THR A 131 -13.06 25.66 -9.19
CA THR A 131 -12.04 26.50 -8.56
C THR A 131 -11.82 26.14 -7.09
N ARG A 132 -12.75 25.38 -6.49
CA ARG A 132 -12.69 24.89 -5.10
C ARG A 132 -11.54 23.92 -4.85
N PHE A 133 -11.14 23.15 -5.85
CA PHE A 133 -10.15 22.09 -5.70
C PHE A 133 -9.00 22.24 -6.70
N SER A 134 -7.79 21.90 -6.25
CA SER A 134 -6.64 21.74 -7.13
C SER A 134 -5.98 20.37 -6.96
N ILE A 135 -5.30 19.91 -7.99
CA ILE A 135 -4.54 18.66 -8.00
C ILE A 135 -3.09 18.92 -8.42
N GLN A 136 -2.19 17.98 -8.14
CA GLN A 136 -0.78 18.16 -8.45
C GLN A 136 -0.53 18.41 -9.95
N LYS A 137 0.31 19.42 -10.24
CA LYS A 137 0.72 19.72 -11.61
C LYS A 137 1.67 18.64 -12.12
N ARG A 138 1.43 18.19 -13.36
CA ARG A 138 2.23 17.17 -14.03
C ARG A 138 2.87 17.80 -15.27
N HIS A 139 4.18 17.58 -15.43
CA HIS A 139 4.94 18.12 -16.56
C HIS A 139 5.50 16.95 -17.39
N PRO A 140 5.59 17.07 -18.72
CA PRO A 140 6.15 16.02 -19.56
C PRO A 140 7.62 15.76 -19.20
N LEU A 141 7.99 14.48 -19.09
CA LEU A 141 9.35 14.04 -18.81
C LEU A 141 9.76 12.97 -19.83
N HIS A 142 11.05 12.93 -20.18
CA HIS A 142 11.59 11.88 -21.03
C HIS A 142 11.68 10.56 -20.27
N CYS A 143 11.20 9.47 -20.86
CA CYS A 143 11.26 8.14 -20.30
C CYS A 143 12.20 7.24 -21.09
N ASN A 144 13.34 6.89 -20.48
CA ASN A 144 14.37 6.05 -21.09
C ASN A 144 13.86 4.63 -21.46
N PHE A 145 12.91 4.07 -20.71
CA PHE A 145 12.43 2.70 -20.97
C PHE A 145 11.66 2.58 -22.30
N TYR A 146 10.87 3.59 -22.66
CA TYR A 146 10.17 3.64 -23.96
C TYR A 146 10.85 4.57 -24.98
N ASN A 147 11.89 5.28 -24.55
CA ASN A 147 12.57 6.32 -25.32
C ASN A 147 11.60 7.39 -25.88
N GLU A 148 10.67 7.84 -25.04
CA GLU A 148 9.62 8.80 -25.43
C GLU A 148 9.39 9.87 -24.34
N THR A 149 8.90 11.04 -24.73
CA THR A 149 8.49 12.08 -23.78
C THR A 149 7.01 11.94 -23.45
N ARG A 150 6.68 11.90 -22.16
CA ARG A 150 5.32 11.63 -21.70
C ARG A 150 5.00 12.24 -20.34
N LEU A 151 3.71 12.39 -20.04
CA LEU A 151 3.25 12.84 -18.74
C LEU A 151 3.35 11.70 -17.70
N PRO A 152 3.78 12.01 -16.46
CA PRO A 152 3.75 11.02 -15.39
C PRO A 152 2.30 10.65 -15.06
N SER A 153 2.04 9.39 -14.71
CA SER A 153 0.71 8.90 -14.34
C SER A 153 0.73 8.31 -12.92
N PRO A 154 0.86 9.15 -11.87
CA PRO A 154 1.09 8.68 -10.51
C PRO A 154 -0.10 7.89 -9.93
N ALA A 155 0.18 7.00 -8.98
CA ALA A 155 -0.85 6.12 -8.39
C ALA A 155 -1.90 6.85 -7.53
N TYR A 156 -1.62 8.09 -7.13
CA TYR A 156 -2.46 8.87 -6.21
C TYR A 156 -2.65 10.29 -6.73
N ALA A 157 -3.85 10.82 -6.55
CA ALA A 157 -4.12 12.24 -6.68
C ALA A 157 -3.93 12.92 -5.32
N TRP A 158 -3.28 14.07 -5.32
CA TRP A 158 -3.08 14.91 -4.16
C TRP A 158 -3.96 16.14 -4.33
N VAL A 159 -5.15 16.04 -3.75
CA VAL A 159 -6.19 17.07 -3.86
C VAL A 159 -5.97 18.09 -2.77
N LYS A 160 -6.05 19.37 -3.12
CA LYS A 160 -6.05 20.49 -2.18
C LYS A 160 -7.40 21.20 -2.27
N CYS A 161 -7.98 21.52 -1.13
CA CYS A 161 -9.10 22.44 -1.04
C CYS A 161 -8.59 23.88 -0.98
N GLU A 162 -9.03 24.72 -1.92
CA GLU A 162 -8.52 26.09 -2.09
C GLU A 162 -9.31 27.13 -1.29
N ARG A 163 -10.59 26.86 -1.00
CA ARG A 163 -11.44 27.77 -0.24
C ARG A 163 -10.98 27.89 1.20
N GLU A 164 -11.11 29.08 1.79
CA GLU A 164 -10.66 29.31 3.16
C GLU A 164 -11.49 28.53 4.18
N GLU A 165 -12.79 28.35 3.93
CA GLU A 165 -13.71 27.57 4.75
C GLU A 165 -13.42 26.06 4.75
N ASP A 166 -12.79 25.53 3.70
CA ASP A 166 -12.50 24.11 3.53
C ASP A 166 -11.13 23.74 4.14
N ASP A 167 -10.93 24.02 5.44
CA ASP A 167 -9.65 23.74 6.10
C ASP A 167 -9.35 22.24 6.27
N ASP A 168 -10.39 21.42 6.48
CA ASP A 168 -10.31 19.97 6.45
C ASP A 168 -10.86 19.40 5.14
N CYS A 169 -9.96 19.22 4.18
CA CYS A 169 -10.33 18.70 2.87
C CYS A 169 -10.73 17.22 2.92
N GLY A 170 -10.33 16.49 3.97
CA GLY A 170 -10.76 15.11 4.20
C GLY A 170 -12.25 15.06 4.51
N ALA A 171 -12.69 15.89 5.46
CA ALA A 171 -14.10 16.02 5.85
C ALA A 171 -14.99 16.50 4.70
N VAL A 172 -14.51 17.46 3.90
CA VAL A 172 -15.23 17.97 2.71
C VAL A 172 -15.53 16.86 1.71
N LEU A 173 -14.52 16.03 1.40
CA LEU A 173 -14.69 14.92 0.47
C LEU A 173 -15.55 13.80 1.08
N GLU A 174 -15.41 13.55 2.38
CA GLU A 174 -16.20 12.54 3.09
C GLU A 174 -17.69 12.89 3.13
N ALA A 175 -18.06 14.17 3.21
CA ALA A 175 -19.44 14.62 3.09
C ALA A 175 -20.08 14.24 1.74
N SER A 176 -19.28 14.15 0.68
CA SER A 176 -19.67 13.61 -0.63
C SER A 176 -19.40 12.11 -0.80
N LYS A 177 -19.22 11.40 0.32
CA LYS A 177 -18.94 9.96 0.40
C LYS A 177 -17.62 9.58 -0.30
N ILE A 178 -16.67 10.50 -0.43
CA ILE A 178 -15.35 10.21 -1.00
C ILE A 178 -14.35 10.05 0.15
N VAL A 179 -13.90 8.81 0.37
CA VAL A 179 -12.93 8.53 1.44
C VAL A 179 -11.51 8.61 0.90
N GLY A 180 -10.73 9.55 1.44
CA GLY A 180 -9.31 9.73 1.16
C GLY A 180 -8.43 9.49 2.39
N ARG A 181 -7.13 9.80 2.25
CA ARG A 181 -6.21 9.89 3.40
C ARG A 181 -5.86 11.34 3.66
N SER A 182 -6.14 11.82 4.87
CA SER A 182 -5.87 13.21 5.26
C SER A 182 -4.37 13.55 5.16
N GLY A 183 -4.09 14.80 4.80
CA GLY A 183 -2.74 15.29 4.61
C GLY A 183 -1.91 15.33 5.89
N SER A 184 -2.54 15.48 7.05
CA SER A 184 -1.87 15.40 8.36
C SER A 184 -1.15 14.08 8.58
N SER A 185 -1.69 12.97 8.06
CA SER A 185 -1.03 11.66 8.10
C SER A 185 0.28 11.61 7.30
N PHE A 186 0.55 12.61 6.48
CA PHE A 186 1.76 12.78 5.67
C PHE A 186 2.56 14.02 6.05
N SER A 187 2.34 14.56 7.26
CA SER A 187 2.95 15.82 7.72
C SER A 187 2.64 17.03 6.81
N ALA A 188 1.50 17.01 6.13
CA ALA A 188 0.96 18.12 5.36
C ALA A 188 -0.23 18.77 6.08
N LYS A 189 -0.69 19.93 5.59
CA LYS A 189 -1.89 20.59 6.12
C LYS A 189 -3.14 19.74 5.86
N ASN A 190 -4.15 19.88 6.72
CA ASN A 190 -5.46 19.20 6.59
C ASN A 190 -6.21 19.58 5.31
N ARG A 191 -5.82 20.68 4.67
CA ARG A 191 -6.30 21.11 3.35
C ARG A 191 -5.94 20.17 2.22
N TYR A 192 -5.11 19.17 2.46
CA TYR A 192 -4.76 18.17 1.46
C TYR A 192 -5.37 16.80 1.78
N THR A 193 -5.78 16.11 0.74
CA THR A 193 -6.28 14.72 0.82
C THR A 193 -5.70 13.88 -0.32
N ARG A 194 -5.21 12.69 0.02
CA ARG A 194 -4.73 11.70 -0.97
C ARG A 194 -5.86 10.79 -1.42
N LEU A 195 -6.15 10.78 -2.72
CA LEU A 195 -7.08 9.85 -3.35
C LEU A 195 -6.33 8.75 -4.11
N SER A 196 -6.81 7.51 -4.00
CA SER A 196 -6.20 6.35 -4.65
C SER A 196 -6.77 6.12 -6.04
N LEU A 197 -5.91 6.14 -7.06
CA LEU A 197 -6.29 5.90 -8.46
C LEU A 197 -5.97 4.48 -8.94
N ILE A 198 -5.53 3.60 -8.04
CA ILE A 198 -5.09 2.22 -8.35
C ILE A 198 -6.02 1.14 -7.79
N LYS A 199 -7.27 1.49 -7.48
CA LYS A 199 -8.32 0.53 -7.09
C LYS A 199 -8.96 -0.12 -8.33
N SER A 200 -10.02 -0.91 -8.13
CA SER A 200 -10.80 -1.54 -9.21
C SER A 200 -11.37 -0.49 -10.18
N GLN A 201 -11.92 -0.94 -11.30
CA GLN A 201 -12.61 -0.02 -12.21
C GLN A 201 -13.87 0.56 -11.56
N ASP A 202 -14.66 -0.26 -10.87
CA ASP A 202 -15.90 0.18 -10.21
C ASP A 202 -15.65 1.23 -9.14
N ASP A 203 -14.60 1.06 -8.34
CA ASP A 203 -14.15 2.05 -7.36
C ASP A 203 -13.79 3.38 -8.04
N PHE A 204 -13.15 3.32 -9.20
CA PHE A 204 -12.77 4.50 -9.95
C PHE A 204 -13.99 5.18 -10.58
N GLU A 205 -14.91 4.43 -11.18
CA GLU A 205 -16.15 4.99 -11.74
C GLU A 205 -17.00 5.67 -10.66
N MET A 206 -17.15 5.03 -9.49
CA MET A 206 -17.86 5.61 -8.36
C MET A 206 -17.19 6.89 -7.85
N LEU A 207 -15.84 6.93 -7.82
CA LEU A 207 -15.09 8.14 -7.49
C LEU A 207 -15.38 9.27 -8.50
N MET A 208 -15.34 8.96 -9.79
CA MET A 208 -15.58 9.94 -10.85
C MET A 208 -17.00 10.49 -10.83
N GLN A 209 -18.00 9.64 -10.57
CA GLN A 209 -19.37 10.05 -10.40
C GLN A 209 -19.52 11.03 -9.23
N ARG A 210 -19.05 10.67 -8.03
CA ARG A 210 -19.16 11.52 -6.83
C ARG A 210 -18.41 12.84 -6.97
N LEU A 211 -17.23 12.83 -7.60
CA LEU A 211 -16.48 14.06 -7.89
C LEU A 211 -17.24 14.96 -8.88
N THR A 212 -17.88 14.37 -9.90
CA THR A 212 -18.69 15.13 -10.85
C THR A 212 -19.87 15.79 -10.15
N GLU A 213 -20.59 15.06 -9.30
CA GLU A 213 -21.71 15.57 -8.50
C GLU A 213 -21.25 16.72 -7.58
N LEU A 214 -20.15 16.52 -6.85
CA LEU A 214 -19.56 17.53 -5.96
C LEU A 214 -19.16 18.82 -6.70
N VAL A 215 -18.51 18.69 -7.87
CA VAL A 215 -18.10 19.85 -8.68
C VAL A 215 -19.29 20.52 -9.36
N SER A 216 -20.34 19.78 -9.72
CA SER A 216 -21.54 20.36 -10.35
C SER A 216 -22.36 21.18 -9.36
N LEU A 217 -22.43 20.76 -8.09
CA LEU A 217 -23.10 21.50 -7.01
C LEU A 217 -22.46 22.87 -6.76
N GLU A 218 -21.14 23.00 -6.96
CA GLU A 218 -20.46 24.30 -6.92
C GLU A 218 -21.03 25.25 -7.96
N ASN A 219 -21.16 24.81 -9.21
CA ASN A 219 -21.61 25.69 -10.30
C ASN A 219 -23.09 26.11 -10.16
N GLY A 220 -23.95 25.22 -9.67
CA GLY A 220 -25.37 25.56 -9.43
C GLY A 220 -25.58 26.60 -8.32
N SER A 221 -24.67 26.67 -7.35
CA SER A 221 -24.68 27.70 -6.30
C SER A 221 -24.18 29.07 -6.75
N VAL A 222 -23.48 29.14 -7.88
CA VAL A 222 -23.00 30.40 -8.48
C VAL A 222 -24.07 31.05 -9.35
N GLU A 223 -24.98 30.28 -9.96
CA GLU A 223 -26.10 30.81 -10.76
C GLU A 223 -27.31 31.30 -9.92
N THR A 224 -27.31 31.02 -8.61
CA THR A 224 -28.39 31.40 -7.68
C THR A 224 -28.03 32.56 -6.74
N MET A 225 -26.88 33.20 -6.94
CA MET A 225 -26.52 34.50 -6.35
C MET A 225 -26.48 35.58 -7.43
#